data_AF-A0A553N2S9-F1
#
_entry.id   AF-A0A553N2S9-F1
#
_cell.length_a   1.000
_cell.length_b   1.000
_cell.length_c   1.000
_cell.angle_alpha   90.00
_cell.angle_beta   90.00
_cell.angle_gamma   90.00
#
_symmetry.space_group_name_H-M   'P 1'
#
loop_
_entity.id
_entity.type
_entity.pdbx_description
1 polymer ?
#
loop_
_entity_poly.entity_id
_entity_poly.type
_entity_poly.pdbx_seq_one_letter_code
_entity_poly.pdbx_strand_id
1 'polypeptide(L)'
;MSTESKMRPLLSVQPSRGLVDEKFQIIIKNLWPKQEVTLHALHRSEDKDFWEAFGHYISDEQGTVSVDRDESLGGTYEGTEQMGLLWSLRPVEEDERVHSDVYAGHLSQGFSQISALETTVVERWYMAPGVERVDIRERGVRGTLFLPPGDGPYPGVMDLWGGGGGLVEYRSALLASHGFASLALEYLAPEELRTKSLPDPPKPSKGSEGAHSNLQCCVCISGSHVVPVDKSIYEAFQEFRKNMDKVLVNEDNHVIQRGMILPIPADPSLKVDVGRIKCPFLLVNGGDDQNWASVESAEDIELMMKKAGNRHLLTVLTYPGAGHLIEPPYTPHFRATNFLLRDMKEKIVMLWGGHTKPHAVAQEDAWEKILAFLNQHLYFSTNSSVKAKL
;
A
#
# COMPACT_ATOMS: atom_id res chain seq x y z
N MET A 1 44.44 2.75 37.70
CA MET A 1 43.00 2.47 37.52
C MET A 1 42.41 3.64 36.77
N SER A 2 42.44 3.58 35.44
CA SER A 2 41.75 4.56 34.61
C SER A 2 40.26 4.34 34.78
N THR A 3 39.54 5.38 35.17
CA THR A 3 38.10 5.43 35.11
C THR A 3 37.68 5.23 33.66
N GLU A 4 37.30 4.01 33.27
CA GLU A 4 36.53 3.78 32.06
C GLU A 4 35.24 4.59 32.21
N SER A 5 35.23 5.77 31.60
CA SER A 5 34.03 6.54 31.37
C SER A 5 33.04 5.61 30.69
N LYS A 6 31.98 5.21 31.41
CA LYS A 6 30.92 4.34 30.90
C LYS A 6 30.42 4.94 29.59
N MET A 7 30.80 4.35 28.46
CA MET A 7 30.32 4.82 27.16
C MET A 7 28.81 4.62 27.16
N ARG A 8 28.07 5.74 27.08
CA ARG A 8 26.63 5.73 26.91
C ARG A 8 26.40 5.73 25.41
N PRO A 9 25.78 4.68 24.85
CA PRO A 9 25.43 4.67 23.45
C PRO A 9 24.59 5.90 23.12
N LEU A 10 24.60 6.31 21.85
CA LEU A 10 23.78 7.41 21.37
C LEU A 10 23.04 6.94 20.13
N LEU A 11 21.73 6.76 20.24
CA LEU A 11 20.85 6.46 19.13
C LEU A 11 20.34 7.75 18.50
N SER A 12 20.69 7.99 17.23
CA SER A 12 20.26 9.16 16.46
C SER A 12 19.39 8.73 15.28
N VAL A 13 18.21 9.34 15.14
CA VAL A 13 17.30 9.12 14.01
C VAL A 13 17.00 10.45 13.31
N GLN A 14 17.23 10.52 12.00
CA GLN A 14 17.01 11.74 11.21
C GLN A 14 16.35 11.47 9.85
N PRO A 15 15.20 12.12 9.54
CA PRO A 15 14.39 12.92 10.46
C PRO A 15 13.67 12.04 11.49
N SER A 16 13.59 12.49 12.75
CA SER A 16 12.84 11.77 13.81
C SER A 16 11.32 11.87 13.64
N ARG A 17 10.84 12.83 12.83
CA ARG A 17 9.44 13.03 12.43
C ARG A 17 9.37 13.20 10.92
N GLY A 18 8.48 12.49 10.24
CA GLY A 18 8.36 12.53 8.79
C GLY A 18 7.16 11.72 8.31
N LEU A 19 6.90 11.72 7.00
CA LEU A 19 5.83 10.89 6.45
C LEU A 19 6.19 9.41 6.52
N VAL A 20 5.16 8.54 6.50
CA VAL A 20 5.36 7.08 6.51
C VAL A 20 6.08 6.57 5.28
N ASP A 21 6.09 7.30 4.17
CA ASP A 21 6.76 6.93 2.92
C ASP A 21 8.14 7.60 2.74
N GLU A 22 8.63 8.28 3.77
CA GLU A 22 9.96 8.90 3.79
C GLU A 22 11.00 8.04 4.51
N LYS A 23 12.18 7.90 3.88
CA LYS A 23 13.34 7.27 4.51
C LYS A 23 13.88 8.12 5.67
N PHE A 24 14.44 7.44 6.67
CA PHE A 24 15.21 8.09 7.72
C PHE A 24 16.53 7.34 7.95
N GLN A 25 17.51 8.04 8.49
CA GLN A 25 18.80 7.49 8.85
C GLN A 25 18.82 7.13 10.34
N ILE A 26 19.34 5.96 10.67
CA ILE A 26 19.59 5.53 12.04
C ILE A 26 21.09 5.33 12.22
N ILE A 27 21.67 6.01 13.21
CA ILE A 27 23.07 5.86 13.58
C ILE A 27 23.16 5.62 15.09
N ILE A 28 23.90 4.60 15.48
CA ILE A 28 24.25 4.31 16.87
C ILE A 28 25.73 4.64 17.07
N LYS A 29 26.06 5.52 18.02
CA LYS A 29 27.44 5.91 18.34
C LYS A 29 27.79 5.54 19.78
N ASN A 30 29.07 5.67 20.12
CA ASN A 30 29.61 5.42 21.47
C ASN A 30 29.39 3.97 21.94
N LEU A 31 29.45 3.01 21.02
CA LEU A 31 29.55 1.59 21.32
C LEU A 31 31.03 1.22 21.53
N TRP A 32 31.30 0.08 22.16
CA TRP A 32 32.65 -0.48 22.16
C TRP A 32 33.01 -0.95 20.75
N PRO A 33 34.28 -0.82 20.29
CA PRO A 33 34.68 -1.38 19.00
C PRO A 33 34.32 -2.87 18.91
N LYS A 34 33.76 -3.30 17.77
CA LYS A 34 33.27 -4.66 17.53
C LYS A 34 32.18 -5.16 18.51
N GLN A 35 31.42 -4.25 19.10
CA GLN A 35 30.31 -4.63 19.96
C GLN A 35 29.12 -5.13 19.15
N GLU A 36 28.60 -6.30 19.52
CA GLU A 36 27.30 -6.80 19.06
C GLU A 36 26.17 -6.00 19.71
N VAL A 37 25.22 -5.54 18.89
CA VAL A 37 24.01 -4.85 19.32
C VAL A 37 22.79 -5.30 18.52
N THR A 38 21.63 -5.32 19.17
CA THR A 38 20.34 -5.45 18.49
C THR A 38 19.66 -4.10 18.45
N LEU A 39 19.25 -3.67 17.25
CA LEU A 39 18.34 -2.54 17.10
C LEU A 39 16.93 -3.09 16.91
N HIS A 40 16.03 -2.74 17.82
CA HIS A 40 14.64 -3.22 17.87
C HIS A 40 13.68 -2.05 17.66
N ALA A 41 12.61 -2.28 16.92
CA ALA A 41 11.52 -1.34 16.71
C ALA A 41 10.22 -2.00 17.18
N LEU A 42 9.47 -1.27 17.99
CA LEU A 42 8.17 -1.67 18.51
C LEU A 42 7.13 -0.62 18.12
N HIS A 43 6.10 -1.05 17.42
CA HIS A 43 4.97 -0.23 16.97
C HIS A 43 3.67 -0.73 17.59
N ARG A 44 2.79 0.19 17.93
CA ARG A 44 1.43 -0.09 18.40
C ARG A 44 0.46 0.52 17.41
N SER A 45 -0.39 -0.32 16.81
CA SER A 45 -1.41 0.13 15.88
C SER A 45 -2.53 0.88 16.62
N GLU A 46 -3.39 1.56 15.86
CA GLU A 46 -4.61 2.19 16.39
C GLU A 46 -5.58 1.16 16.97
N ASP A 47 -5.59 -0.05 16.42
CA ASP A 47 -6.34 -1.21 16.91
C ASP A 47 -5.74 -1.84 18.18
N LYS A 48 -4.63 -1.27 18.67
CA LYS A 48 -3.89 -1.67 19.87
C LYS A 48 -3.11 -2.97 19.74
N ASP A 49 -2.90 -3.44 18.52
CA ASP A 49 -2.00 -4.57 18.24
C ASP A 49 -0.55 -4.10 18.27
N PHE A 50 0.35 -4.98 18.72
CA PHE A 50 1.79 -4.71 18.76
C PHE A 50 2.49 -5.38 17.59
N TRP A 51 3.49 -4.68 17.07
CA TRP A 51 4.28 -5.07 15.93
C TRP A 51 5.74 -4.82 16.23
N GLU A 52 6.59 -5.80 15.97
CA GLU A 52 8.02 -5.66 16.21
C GLU A 52 8.87 -5.98 14.97
N ALA A 53 10.06 -5.40 14.92
CA ALA A 53 11.13 -5.76 14.00
C ALA A 53 12.46 -5.57 14.72
N PHE A 54 13.48 -6.32 14.31
CA PHE A 54 14.83 -6.11 14.82
C PHE A 54 15.90 -6.56 13.83
N GLY A 55 17.04 -5.88 13.89
CA GLY A 55 18.25 -6.22 13.16
C GLY A 55 19.44 -6.39 14.10
N HIS A 56 20.35 -7.30 13.75
CA HIS A 56 21.57 -7.61 14.50
C HIS A 56 22.78 -6.93 13.85
N TYR A 57 23.50 -6.11 14.60
CA TYR A 57 24.62 -5.32 14.08
C TYR A 57 25.89 -5.54 14.90
N ILE A 58 27.03 -5.22 14.30
CA ILE A 58 28.33 -5.15 14.97
C ILE A 58 28.92 -3.78 14.69
N SER A 59 29.30 -3.04 15.72
CA SER A 59 29.88 -1.71 15.54
C SER A 59 31.26 -1.76 14.89
N ASP A 60 31.60 -0.71 14.15
CA ASP A 60 32.92 -0.53 13.55
C ASP A 60 34.06 -0.32 14.59
N GLU A 61 35.27 -0.07 14.11
CA GLU A 61 36.45 0.20 14.97
C GLU A 61 36.31 1.51 15.79
N GLN A 62 35.40 2.40 15.38
CA GLN A 62 35.09 3.66 16.04
C GLN A 62 33.90 3.53 17.00
N GLY A 63 33.29 2.35 17.12
CA GLY A 63 32.12 2.15 17.98
C GLY A 63 30.83 2.73 17.39
N THR A 64 30.69 2.70 16.07
CA THR A 64 29.52 3.21 15.33
C THR A 64 28.82 2.09 14.55
N VAL A 65 27.49 2.16 14.48
CA VAL A 65 26.64 1.42 13.54
C VAL A 65 25.82 2.43 12.74
N SER A 66 25.80 2.31 11.42
CA SER A 66 25.01 3.11 10.47
C SER A 66 24.11 2.17 9.67
N VAL A 67 22.80 2.17 9.94
CA VAL A 67 21.85 1.17 9.41
C VAL A 67 21.70 1.21 7.88
N ASP A 68 22.00 2.34 7.26
CA ASP A 68 22.02 2.53 5.80
C ASP A 68 23.26 1.94 5.11
N ARG A 69 24.28 1.51 5.87
CA ARG A 69 25.58 1.04 5.34
C ARG A 69 25.97 -0.31 5.88
N ASP A 70 25.73 -0.54 7.16
CA ASP A 70 26.11 -1.77 7.84
C ASP A 70 25.05 -2.85 7.63
N GLU A 71 25.51 -4.09 7.44
CA GLU A 71 24.64 -5.23 7.23
C GLU A 71 23.99 -5.67 8.55
N SER A 72 22.68 -5.92 8.53
CA SER A 72 22.03 -6.73 9.57
C SER A 72 22.44 -8.18 9.37
N LEU A 73 23.00 -8.80 10.40
CA LEU A 73 23.50 -10.19 10.39
C LEU A 73 22.43 -11.21 10.77
N GLY A 74 21.22 -10.75 11.10
CA GLY A 74 20.12 -11.58 11.56
C GLY A 74 18.96 -10.76 12.11
N GLY A 75 17.86 -11.44 12.41
CA GLY A 75 16.65 -10.85 12.97
C GLY A 75 15.45 -10.99 12.04
N THR A 76 14.60 -9.96 11.97
CA THR A 76 13.46 -9.95 11.06
C THR A 76 13.85 -9.64 9.61
N TYR A 77 15.09 -9.22 9.37
CA TYR A 77 15.71 -8.98 8.07
C TYR A 77 17.25 -9.10 8.15
N GLU A 78 17.88 -9.32 6.99
CA GLU A 78 19.34 -9.44 6.82
C GLU A 78 19.83 -8.56 5.67
N GLY A 79 21.12 -8.18 5.72
CA GLY A 79 21.79 -7.34 4.72
C GLY A 79 21.66 -5.84 4.99
N THR A 80 22.14 -5.02 4.04
CA THR A 80 22.08 -3.54 4.13
C THR A 80 20.68 -3.05 3.76
N GLU A 81 19.81 -2.94 4.75
CA GLU A 81 18.39 -2.62 4.59
C GLU A 81 18.01 -1.41 5.46
N GLN A 82 18.18 -0.19 4.92
CA GLN A 82 17.97 1.06 5.67
C GLN A 82 16.61 1.13 6.39
N MET A 83 15.56 0.62 5.74
CA MET A 83 14.18 0.65 6.24
C MET A 83 13.70 -0.73 6.72
N GLY A 84 14.63 -1.67 6.97
CA GLY A 84 14.35 -3.03 7.43
C GLY A 84 13.41 -3.08 8.63
N LEU A 85 13.63 -2.20 9.62
CA LEU A 85 12.82 -2.11 10.83
C LEU A 85 11.36 -1.70 10.61
N LEU A 86 11.02 -1.12 9.46
CA LEU A 86 9.62 -0.80 9.15
C LEU A 86 8.97 -1.92 8.34
N TRP A 87 9.57 -2.27 7.19
CA TRP A 87 8.90 -3.19 6.26
C TRP A 87 8.87 -4.63 6.76
N SER A 88 9.77 -5.00 7.68
CA SER A 88 9.85 -6.34 8.27
C SER A 88 9.07 -6.48 9.58
N LEU A 89 8.24 -5.49 9.97
CA LEU A 89 7.43 -5.59 11.18
C LEU A 89 6.54 -6.84 11.12
N ARG A 90 6.50 -7.58 12.22
CA ARG A 90 5.62 -8.75 12.41
C ARG A 90 4.73 -8.55 13.63
N PRO A 91 3.52 -9.10 13.66
CA PRO A 91 2.64 -8.97 14.81
C PRO A 91 3.20 -9.75 16.01
N VAL A 92 3.01 -9.22 17.22
CA VAL A 92 3.40 -9.85 18.50
C VAL A 92 2.30 -9.66 19.56
N GLU A 93 2.25 -10.57 20.53
CA GLU A 93 1.35 -10.48 21.68
C GLU A 93 1.99 -9.62 22.79
N GLU A 94 1.18 -8.73 23.39
CA GLU A 94 1.47 -7.93 24.59
C GLU A 94 2.90 -7.37 24.76
N ASP A 95 3.10 -6.11 24.40
CA ASP A 95 4.16 -5.24 24.93
C ASP A 95 3.54 -3.86 25.25
N GLU A 96 4.13 -2.98 26.06
CA GLU A 96 3.40 -1.81 26.59
C GLU A 96 3.72 -0.45 25.95
N ARG A 97 4.67 -0.30 25.01
CA ARG A 97 5.08 1.05 24.49
C ARG A 97 5.54 1.04 23.02
N VAL A 98 5.63 2.23 22.39
CA VAL A 98 6.13 2.42 21.01
C VAL A 98 7.49 3.08 21.07
N HIS A 99 8.53 2.43 20.54
CA HIS A 99 9.91 2.92 20.61
C HIS A 99 10.84 2.22 19.62
N SER A 100 12.01 2.80 19.42
CA SER A 100 13.18 2.13 18.84
C SER A 100 14.26 2.03 19.91
N ASP A 101 14.73 0.82 20.15
CA ASP A 101 15.65 0.49 21.25
C ASP A 101 16.93 -0.15 20.75
N VAL A 102 18.03 0.13 21.45
CA VAL A 102 19.30 -0.57 21.27
C VAL A 102 19.55 -1.50 22.45
N TYR A 103 19.87 -2.76 22.19
CA TYR A 103 20.23 -3.74 23.21
C TYR A 103 21.66 -4.25 23.02
N ALA A 104 22.28 -4.71 24.11
CA ALA A 104 23.58 -5.36 24.06
C ALA A 104 23.45 -6.83 23.61
N GLY A 105 24.32 -7.24 22.69
CA GLY A 105 24.32 -8.59 22.09
C GLY A 105 23.25 -8.78 21.03
N HIS A 106 23.33 -9.89 20.30
CA HIS A 106 22.31 -10.31 19.33
C HIS A 106 21.17 -11.05 20.01
N LEU A 107 20.16 -10.29 20.44
CA LEU A 107 18.93 -10.80 21.05
C LEU A 107 17.85 -11.05 20.01
N SER A 108 17.10 -12.13 20.17
CA SER A 108 15.98 -12.50 19.27
C SER A 108 14.60 -12.52 19.95
N GLN A 109 14.55 -12.35 21.28
CA GLN A 109 13.34 -12.35 22.09
C GLN A 109 13.59 -11.73 23.47
N GLY A 110 12.52 -11.46 24.23
CA GLY A 110 12.61 -11.02 25.62
C GLY A 110 12.97 -9.54 25.79
N PHE A 111 12.74 -8.72 24.77
CA PHE A 111 13.08 -7.28 24.74
C PHE A 111 12.46 -6.52 25.93
N SER A 112 11.21 -6.80 26.28
CA SER A 112 10.50 -6.20 27.42
C SER A 112 11.09 -6.54 28.80
N GLN A 113 11.90 -7.61 28.90
CA GLN A 113 12.53 -8.06 30.14
C GLN A 113 13.94 -7.49 30.34
N ILE A 114 14.47 -6.82 29.32
CA ILE A 114 15.84 -6.34 29.28
C ILE A 114 15.81 -4.81 29.22
N SER A 115 16.69 -4.15 29.97
CA SER A 115 16.84 -2.70 29.85
C SER A 115 17.59 -2.35 28.56
N ALA A 116 16.98 -1.56 27.69
CA ALA A 116 17.64 -1.01 26.53
C ALA A 116 18.86 -0.16 26.95
N LEU A 117 19.91 -0.19 26.13
CA LEU A 117 21.06 0.68 26.23
C LEU A 117 20.69 2.14 25.95
N GLU A 118 19.82 2.35 24.95
CA GLU A 118 19.25 3.64 24.56
C GLU A 118 17.90 3.42 23.87
N THR A 119 17.03 4.42 23.97
CA THR A 119 15.68 4.41 23.41
C THR A 119 15.36 5.75 22.78
N THR A 120 14.71 5.75 21.61
CA THR A 120 14.12 6.96 21.01
C THR A 120 12.75 6.67 20.41
N VAL A 121 11.94 7.71 20.26
CA VAL A 121 10.67 7.65 19.53
C VAL A 121 10.88 8.21 18.12
N VAL A 122 10.32 7.51 17.13
CA VAL A 122 10.29 7.93 15.73
C VAL A 122 8.83 8.06 15.31
N GLU A 123 8.41 9.24 14.87
CA GLU A 123 7.02 9.50 14.48
C GLU A 123 6.90 9.49 12.97
N ARG A 124 6.05 8.62 12.43
CA ARG A 124 5.74 8.53 11.00
C ARG A 124 4.28 8.92 10.76
N TRP A 125 4.03 9.83 9.83
CA TRP A 125 2.69 10.41 9.60
C TRP A 125 2.12 9.98 8.25
N TYR A 126 0.82 9.67 8.22
CA TYR A 126 0.09 9.46 6.97
C TYR A 126 -0.39 10.78 6.32
N MET A 127 -0.29 11.89 7.06
CA MET A 127 -0.76 13.20 6.63
C MET A 127 0.26 14.27 7.03
N ALA A 128 0.79 15.00 6.06
CA ALA A 128 1.72 16.08 6.31
C ALA A 128 1.06 17.25 7.07
N PRO A 129 1.82 17.99 7.90
CA PRO A 129 1.32 19.21 8.52
C PRO A 129 0.77 20.20 7.49
N GLY A 130 -0.44 20.71 7.75
CA GLY A 130 -1.10 21.69 6.89
C GLY A 130 -1.98 21.09 5.78
N VAL A 131 -1.97 19.78 5.57
CA VAL A 131 -2.99 19.12 4.73
C VAL A 131 -4.34 19.26 5.42
N GLU A 132 -5.35 19.73 4.68
CA GLU A 132 -6.72 19.86 5.17
C GLU A 132 -7.49 18.57 4.89
N ARG A 133 -8.21 18.06 5.89
CA ARG A 133 -9.09 16.89 5.79
C ARG A 133 -10.55 17.35 5.86
N VAL A 134 -11.30 17.17 4.78
CA VAL A 134 -12.69 17.61 4.64
C VAL A 134 -13.60 16.41 4.40
N ASP A 135 -14.51 16.14 5.34
CA ASP A 135 -15.52 15.09 5.18
C ASP A 135 -16.56 15.49 4.12
N ILE A 136 -16.78 14.63 3.12
CA ILE A 136 -17.75 14.86 2.05
C ILE A 136 -18.95 13.94 2.24
N ARG A 137 -20.14 14.54 2.38
CA ARG A 137 -21.44 13.84 2.47
C ARG A 137 -22.48 14.63 1.69
N GLU A 138 -22.37 14.63 0.36
CA GLU A 138 -23.21 15.46 -0.50
C GLU A 138 -23.73 14.66 -1.70
N ARG A 139 -25.02 14.82 -2.01
CA ARG A 139 -25.64 14.29 -3.25
C ARG A 139 -25.37 12.80 -3.51
N GLY A 140 -25.29 11.99 -2.44
CA GLY A 140 -25.01 10.55 -2.51
C GLY A 140 -23.53 10.18 -2.57
N VAL A 141 -22.62 11.15 -2.65
CA VAL A 141 -21.17 10.94 -2.54
C VAL A 141 -20.79 10.90 -1.06
N ARG A 142 -20.09 9.84 -0.65
CA ARG A 142 -19.48 9.70 0.67
C ARG A 142 -17.98 9.51 0.50
N GLY A 143 -17.20 10.28 1.24
CA GLY A 143 -15.75 10.18 1.20
C GLY A 143 -15.08 11.26 2.04
N THR A 144 -13.77 11.39 1.88
CA THR A 144 -12.96 12.40 2.53
C THR A 144 -12.03 13.02 1.50
N LEU A 145 -12.12 14.34 1.36
CA LEU A 145 -11.25 15.13 0.50
C LEU A 145 -10.07 15.63 1.31
N PHE A 146 -8.87 15.36 0.81
CA PHE A 146 -7.61 15.87 1.35
C PHE A 146 -7.05 16.94 0.43
N LEU A 147 -6.75 18.12 0.98
CA LEU A 147 -6.22 19.26 0.22
C LEU A 147 -4.80 19.59 0.69
N PRO A 148 -3.83 19.73 -0.23
CA PRO A 148 -2.50 20.22 0.09
C PRO A 148 -2.55 21.63 0.73
N PRO A 149 -1.53 22.01 1.54
CA PRO A 149 -1.43 23.35 2.08
C PRO A 149 -1.20 24.40 0.97
N GLY A 150 -1.87 25.55 1.08
CA GLY A 150 -1.75 26.70 0.17
C GLY A 150 -3.06 27.05 -0.56
N ASP A 151 -2.99 27.97 -1.52
CA ASP A 151 -4.18 28.53 -2.19
C ASP A 151 -4.67 27.71 -3.41
N GLY A 152 -3.92 26.68 -3.84
CA GLY A 152 -4.22 25.91 -5.05
C GLY A 152 -4.20 26.73 -6.35
N PRO A 153 -4.84 26.25 -7.45
CA PRO A 153 -5.53 24.96 -7.56
C PRO A 153 -4.56 23.77 -7.56
N TYR A 154 -5.05 22.61 -7.14
CA TYR A 154 -4.30 21.35 -7.15
C TYR A 154 -4.90 20.39 -8.18
N PRO A 155 -4.08 19.54 -8.82
CA PRO A 155 -4.61 18.44 -9.61
C PRO A 155 -5.39 17.47 -8.72
N GLY A 156 -6.56 17.06 -9.19
CA GLY A 156 -7.45 16.16 -8.47
C GLY A 156 -7.15 14.69 -8.74
N VAL A 157 -7.12 13.87 -7.68
CA VAL A 157 -7.04 12.41 -7.74
C VAL A 157 -8.25 11.84 -7.01
N MET A 158 -8.92 10.86 -7.63
CA MET A 158 -9.96 10.07 -6.97
C MET A 158 -9.37 8.71 -6.60
N ASP A 159 -9.37 8.41 -5.30
CA ASP A 159 -8.73 7.24 -4.72
C ASP A 159 -9.79 6.20 -4.33
N LEU A 160 -9.68 5.01 -4.93
CA LEU A 160 -10.63 3.91 -4.77
C LEU A 160 -9.92 2.68 -4.19
N TRP A 161 -10.49 2.12 -3.14
CA TRP A 161 -10.05 0.87 -2.50
C TRP A 161 -10.81 -0.34 -3.01
N GLY A 162 -10.45 -1.55 -2.57
CA GLY A 162 -11.08 -2.79 -3.03
C GLY A 162 -12.43 -3.14 -2.37
N GLY A 163 -12.86 -4.38 -2.57
CA GLY A 163 -14.17 -4.89 -2.14
C GLY A 163 -14.38 -5.07 -0.63
N GLY A 164 -13.45 -4.65 0.22
CA GLY A 164 -13.59 -4.69 1.68
C GLY A 164 -14.67 -3.73 2.21
N GLY A 165 -15.01 -2.70 1.41
CA GLY A 165 -15.96 -1.67 1.77
C GLY A 165 -15.43 -0.69 2.83
N GLY A 166 -16.27 0.27 3.20
CA GLY A 166 -15.90 1.34 4.11
C GLY A 166 -15.00 2.39 3.47
N LEU A 167 -14.44 3.26 4.32
CA LEU A 167 -13.61 4.40 3.90
C LEU A 167 -12.19 4.23 4.43
N VAL A 168 -11.23 4.14 3.51
CA VAL A 168 -9.80 4.05 3.81
C VAL A 168 -9.11 5.30 3.29
N GLU A 169 -8.41 6.01 4.17
CA GLU A 169 -8.00 7.39 3.90
C GLU A 169 -6.49 7.58 3.72
N TYR A 170 -5.67 6.67 4.26
CA TYR A 170 -4.24 6.92 4.43
C TYR A 170 -3.49 7.16 3.11
N ARG A 171 -3.86 6.49 2.02
CA ARG A 171 -3.25 6.72 0.70
C ARG A 171 -3.63 8.09 0.13
N SER A 172 -4.88 8.52 0.31
CA SER A 172 -5.32 9.85 -0.09
C SER A 172 -4.65 10.97 0.72
N ALA A 173 -4.49 10.76 2.03
CA ALA A 173 -3.78 11.71 2.89
C ALA A 173 -2.30 11.85 2.45
N LEU A 174 -1.64 10.74 2.08
CA LEU A 174 -0.31 10.75 1.52
C LEU A 174 -0.25 11.44 0.15
N LEU A 175 -1.18 11.15 -0.77
CA LEU A 175 -1.25 11.83 -2.06
C LEU A 175 -1.39 13.36 -1.89
N ALA A 176 -2.19 13.82 -0.92
CA ALA A 176 -2.30 15.25 -0.61
C ALA A 176 -1.04 15.84 0.01
N SER A 177 -0.30 15.04 0.77
CA SER A 177 1.02 15.40 1.26
C SER A 177 2.04 15.58 0.12
N HIS A 178 1.80 14.94 -1.03
CA HIS A 178 2.57 15.08 -2.27
C HIS A 178 1.99 16.08 -3.28
N GLY A 179 1.02 16.91 -2.87
CA GLY A 179 0.52 18.03 -3.68
C GLY A 179 -0.76 17.77 -4.47
N PHE A 180 -1.36 16.58 -4.39
CA PHE A 180 -2.60 16.26 -5.10
C PHE A 180 -3.84 16.52 -4.23
N ALA A 181 -4.88 17.19 -4.75
CA ALA A 181 -6.18 17.15 -4.08
C ALA A 181 -6.76 15.74 -4.21
N SER A 182 -6.78 14.96 -3.13
CA SER A 182 -7.15 13.53 -3.19
C SER A 182 -8.48 13.26 -2.49
N LEU A 183 -9.43 12.66 -3.21
CA LEU A 183 -10.71 12.21 -2.65
C LEU A 183 -10.67 10.70 -2.41
N ALA A 184 -10.59 10.30 -1.14
CA ALA A 184 -10.89 8.92 -0.74
C ALA A 184 -12.40 8.70 -0.84
N LEU A 185 -12.83 7.81 -1.74
CA LEU A 185 -14.26 7.59 -2.01
C LEU A 185 -14.76 6.29 -1.37
N GLU A 186 -15.82 6.40 -0.58
CA GLU A 186 -16.58 5.25 -0.09
C GLU A 186 -17.71 4.93 -1.08
N TYR A 187 -17.46 3.93 -1.93
CA TYR A 187 -18.43 3.48 -2.95
C TYR A 187 -19.10 2.14 -2.61
N LEU A 188 -18.69 1.50 -1.52
CA LEU A 188 -19.29 0.27 -0.98
C LEU A 188 -19.47 0.43 0.54
N ALA A 189 -20.68 0.79 0.98
CA ALA A 189 -20.94 0.83 2.42
C ALA A 189 -21.08 -0.59 3.00
N PRO A 190 -20.57 -0.85 4.22
CA PRO A 190 -20.76 -2.13 4.90
C PRO A 190 -22.23 -2.56 5.05
N GLU A 191 -23.16 -1.61 5.16
CA GLU A 191 -24.60 -1.87 5.22
C GLU A 191 -25.17 -2.35 3.87
N GLU A 192 -24.65 -1.81 2.77
CA GLU A 192 -25.07 -2.16 1.40
C GLU A 192 -24.60 -3.57 1.02
N LEU A 193 -23.47 -4.02 1.57
CA LEU A 193 -23.02 -5.41 1.49
C LEU A 193 -23.89 -6.38 2.30
N ARG A 194 -24.68 -5.91 3.27
CA ARG A 194 -25.57 -6.74 4.13
C ARG A 194 -26.96 -6.92 3.55
N THR A 195 -27.43 -5.99 2.72
CA THR A 195 -28.77 -6.04 2.14
C THR A 195 -28.79 -6.88 0.87
N LYS A 196 -29.72 -7.84 0.77
CA LYS A 196 -29.99 -8.62 -0.48
C LYS A 196 -30.58 -7.76 -1.63
N SER A 197 -30.58 -6.45 -1.46
CA SER A 197 -31.12 -5.47 -2.40
C SER A 197 -30.44 -4.13 -2.14
N LEU A 198 -29.60 -3.69 -3.06
CA LEU A 198 -29.30 -2.27 -3.21
C LEU A 198 -30.51 -1.57 -3.85
N PRO A 199 -30.77 -0.29 -3.55
CA PRO A 199 -31.58 0.53 -4.46
C PRO A 199 -30.90 0.54 -5.83
N ASP A 200 -31.70 0.55 -6.91
CA ASP A 200 -31.20 0.65 -8.27
C ASP A 200 -30.15 1.76 -8.36
N PRO A 201 -29.03 1.56 -9.09
CA PRO A 201 -28.12 2.66 -9.36
C PRO A 201 -28.94 3.82 -9.93
N PRO A 202 -28.70 5.07 -9.49
CA PRO A 202 -29.40 6.20 -10.06
C PRO A 202 -29.25 6.13 -11.57
N LYS A 203 -30.37 6.01 -12.28
CA LYS A 203 -30.38 6.00 -13.75
C LYS A 203 -29.51 7.18 -14.20
N PRO A 204 -28.56 6.97 -15.12
CA PRO A 204 -27.71 8.06 -15.59
C PRO A 204 -28.65 9.20 -15.99
N SER A 205 -28.54 10.31 -15.25
CA SER A 205 -29.30 11.50 -15.60
C SER A 205 -28.93 11.85 -17.04
N LYS A 206 -29.89 12.32 -17.83
CA LYS A 206 -29.68 12.69 -19.26
C LYS A 206 -28.64 13.83 -19.48
N GLY A 207 -27.79 14.13 -18.49
CA GLY A 207 -26.63 15.02 -18.57
C GLY A 207 -25.29 14.39 -18.15
N SER A 208 -25.21 13.10 -17.79
CA SER A 208 -23.94 12.44 -17.41
C SER A 208 -23.11 11.95 -18.60
N GLU A 209 -23.62 12.07 -19.84
CA GLU A 209 -22.86 11.81 -21.07
C GLU A 209 -21.61 12.71 -21.22
N GLY A 210 -21.47 13.76 -20.39
CA GLY A 210 -20.30 14.64 -20.33
C GLY A 210 -19.34 14.44 -19.14
N ALA A 211 -19.61 13.54 -18.18
CA ALA A 211 -18.72 13.37 -17.01
C ALA A 211 -17.57 12.39 -17.26
N HIS A 212 -17.74 11.45 -18.19
CA HIS A 212 -16.67 10.54 -18.63
C HIS A 212 -15.59 11.24 -19.49
N SER A 213 -15.76 12.53 -19.82
CA SER A 213 -15.01 13.19 -20.89
C SER A 213 -13.74 13.93 -20.46
N ASN A 214 -13.22 13.73 -19.23
CA ASN A 214 -12.02 14.46 -18.79
C ASN A 214 -11.04 13.69 -17.87
N LEU A 215 -11.05 12.35 -17.87
CA LEU A 215 -10.03 11.58 -17.15
C LEU A 215 -8.66 11.81 -17.82
N GLN A 216 -7.72 12.39 -17.08
CA GLN A 216 -6.38 12.75 -17.59
C GLN A 216 -5.41 11.58 -17.55
N CYS A 217 -5.53 10.68 -16.59
CA CYS A 217 -4.77 9.43 -16.49
C CYS A 217 -5.46 8.46 -15.52
N CYS A 218 -5.04 7.19 -15.54
CA CYS A 218 -5.52 6.16 -14.61
C CYS A 218 -4.34 5.34 -14.08
N VAL A 219 -4.39 4.99 -12.80
CA VAL A 219 -3.47 4.02 -12.16
C VAL A 219 -4.33 2.90 -11.60
N CYS A 220 -3.97 1.65 -11.87
CA CYS A 220 -4.65 0.47 -11.35
C CYS A 220 -3.64 -0.49 -10.73
N ILE A 221 -3.81 -0.73 -9.43
CA ILE A 221 -2.93 -1.58 -8.61
C ILE A 221 -3.64 -2.91 -8.38
N SER A 222 -2.99 -4.02 -8.77
CA SER A 222 -3.48 -5.40 -8.61
C SER A 222 -4.91 -5.62 -9.11
N GLY A 223 -5.34 -4.86 -10.12
CA GLY A 223 -6.71 -4.85 -10.60
C GLY A 223 -6.95 -5.76 -11.81
N SER A 224 -8.20 -5.78 -12.25
CA SER A 224 -8.62 -6.54 -13.42
C SER A 224 -9.78 -5.89 -14.12
N HIS A 225 -9.83 -6.10 -15.42
CA HIS A 225 -10.94 -5.70 -16.27
C HIS A 225 -12.03 -6.78 -16.36
N VAL A 226 -11.86 -7.95 -15.73
CA VAL A 226 -12.85 -9.04 -15.72
C VAL A 226 -13.98 -8.70 -14.76
N VAL A 227 -14.90 -7.86 -15.23
CA VAL A 227 -16.12 -7.44 -14.54
C VAL A 227 -17.22 -7.31 -15.60
N PRO A 228 -18.45 -7.82 -15.37
CA PRO A 228 -19.55 -7.65 -16.31
C PRO A 228 -19.90 -6.16 -16.49
N VAL A 229 -19.93 -5.67 -17.74
CA VAL A 229 -19.99 -4.22 -18.04
C VAL A 229 -21.37 -3.60 -17.80
N ASP A 230 -22.43 -4.40 -17.90
CA ASP A 230 -23.83 -3.93 -17.79
C ASP A 230 -24.45 -4.21 -16.42
N LYS A 231 -23.62 -4.51 -15.40
CA LYS A 231 -24.05 -4.88 -14.06
C LYS A 231 -23.59 -3.85 -13.05
N SER A 232 -24.41 -3.63 -12.01
CA SER A 232 -23.96 -2.93 -10.82
C SER A 232 -22.79 -3.67 -10.16
N ILE A 233 -21.98 -2.97 -9.36
CA ILE A 233 -20.86 -3.57 -8.62
C ILE A 233 -21.35 -4.77 -7.77
N TYR A 234 -22.54 -4.67 -7.19
CA TYR A 234 -23.15 -5.75 -6.43
C TYR A 234 -23.49 -6.97 -7.28
N GLU A 235 -24.11 -6.77 -8.43
CA GLU A 235 -24.42 -7.87 -9.36
C GLU A 235 -23.14 -8.51 -9.91
N ALA A 236 -22.07 -7.74 -10.10
CA ALA A 236 -20.75 -8.27 -10.42
C ALA A 236 -20.22 -9.18 -9.29
N PHE A 237 -20.32 -8.75 -8.02
CA PHE A 237 -19.98 -9.61 -6.88
C PHE A 237 -20.83 -10.89 -6.80
N GLN A 238 -22.13 -10.80 -7.11
CA GLN A 238 -22.97 -12.00 -7.17
C GLN A 238 -22.57 -12.94 -8.30
N GLU A 239 -22.09 -12.41 -9.43
CA GLU A 239 -21.56 -13.23 -10.52
C GLU A 239 -20.27 -13.94 -10.09
N PHE A 240 -19.35 -13.24 -9.42
CA PHE A 240 -18.14 -13.86 -8.88
C PHE A 240 -18.45 -14.97 -7.87
N ARG A 241 -19.47 -14.80 -7.03
CA ARG A 241 -19.93 -15.83 -6.09
C ARG A 241 -20.39 -17.13 -6.78
N LYS A 242 -20.79 -17.10 -8.05
CA LYS A 242 -21.13 -18.32 -8.80
C LYS A 242 -19.90 -19.18 -9.13
N ASN A 243 -18.71 -18.58 -9.13
CA ASN A 243 -17.44 -19.25 -9.43
C ASN A 243 -16.69 -19.68 -8.15
N MET A 244 -17.38 -19.75 -7.00
CA MET A 244 -16.78 -20.17 -5.73
C MET A 244 -16.20 -21.59 -5.77
N ASP A 245 -16.69 -22.45 -6.67
CA ASP A 245 -16.15 -23.79 -6.92
C ASP A 245 -14.73 -23.78 -7.51
N LYS A 246 -14.30 -22.66 -8.09
CA LYS A 246 -12.94 -22.47 -8.65
C LYS A 246 -11.95 -21.89 -7.64
N VAL A 247 -12.40 -21.55 -6.44
CA VAL A 247 -11.52 -21.10 -5.36
C VAL A 247 -10.67 -22.29 -4.92
N LEU A 248 -9.36 -22.07 -4.80
CA LEU A 248 -8.43 -23.09 -4.37
C LEU A 248 -8.10 -22.91 -2.88
N VAL A 249 -7.70 -23.99 -2.24
CA VAL A 249 -7.21 -23.97 -0.85
C VAL A 249 -5.85 -24.66 -0.85
N ASN A 250 -4.84 -24.01 -0.26
CA ASN A 250 -3.49 -24.58 -0.16
C ASN A 250 -3.39 -25.56 1.03
N GLU A 251 -2.21 -26.15 1.21
CA GLU A 251 -1.93 -27.11 2.30
C GLU A 251 -2.09 -26.52 3.71
N ASP A 252 -1.98 -25.20 3.85
CA ASP A 252 -2.15 -24.46 5.12
C ASP A 252 -3.60 -24.01 5.39
N ASN A 253 -4.57 -24.47 4.59
CA ASN A 253 -5.96 -24.00 4.58
C ASN A 253 -6.15 -22.52 4.23
N HIS A 254 -5.21 -21.93 3.49
CA HIS A 254 -5.36 -20.58 2.95
C HIS A 254 -6.13 -20.59 1.62
N VAL A 255 -7.07 -19.66 1.50
CA VAL A 255 -7.95 -19.49 0.35
C VAL A 255 -7.25 -18.67 -0.74
N ILE A 256 -7.24 -19.20 -1.96
CA ILE A 256 -6.67 -18.59 -3.17
C ILE A 256 -7.82 -18.25 -4.12
N GLN A 257 -8.07 -16.96 -4.31
CA GLN A 257 -9.25 -16.45 -5.00
C GLN A 257 -9.07 -16.20 -6.49
N ARG A 258 -7.81 -16.09 -6.97
CA ARG A 258 -7.53 -15.79 -8.39
C ARG A 258 -8.16 -16.79 -9.38
N GLY A 259 -8.44 -18.02 -8.94
CA GLY A 259 -9.13 -19.05 -9.72
C GLY A 259 -10.54 -18.66 -10.17
N MET A 260 -11.22 -17.74 -9.46
CA MET A 260 -12.59 -17.32 -9.79
C MET A 260 -12.73 -16.66 -11.16
N ILE A 261 -11.66 -16.04 -11.65
CA ILE A 261 -11.63 -15.34 -12.96
C ILE A 261 -10.74 -16.05 -13.98
N LEU A 262 -10.09 -17.15 -13.59
CA LEU A 262 -9.23 -17.93 -14.46
C LEU A 262 -9.98 -19.11 -15.10
N PRO A 263 -9.62 -19.47 -16.35
CA PRO A 263 -8.85 -18.64 -17.29
C PRO A 263 -9.61 -17.34 -17.63
N ILE A 264 -8.87 -16.28 -18.02
CA ILE A 264 -9.48 -15.00 -18.39
C ILE A 264 -10.56 -15.25 -19.47
N PRO A 265 -11.81 -14.80 -19.27
CA PRO A 265 -12.91 -15.16 -20.16
C PRO A 265 -12.69 -14.62 -21.57
N ALA A 266 -12.99 -15.46 -22.57
CA ALA A 266 -12.96 -15.03 -23.96
C ALA A 266 -14.15 -14.14 -24.32
N ASP A 267 -15.28 -14.28 -23.60
CA ASP A 267 -16.50 -13.49 -23.79
C ASP A 267 -16.27 -12.01 -23.39
N PRO A 268 -16.36 -11.06 -24.33
CA PRO A 268 -16.20 -9.64 -24.03
C PRO A 268 -17.28 -9.06 -23.10
N SER A 269 -18.46 -9.69 -22.97
CA SER A 269 -19.52 -9.19 -22.09
C SER A 269 -19.16 -9.27 -20.59
N LEU A 270 -18.19 -10.12 -20.27
CA LEU A 270 -17.66 -10.32 -18.92
C LEU A 270 -16.44 -9.43 -18.64
N LYS A 271 -16.10 -8.51 -19.56
CA LYS A 271 -14.87 -7.73 -19.51
C LYS A 271 -15.13 -6.27 -19.85
N VAL A 272 -14.59 -5.37 -19.04
CA VAL A 272 -14.57 -3.94 -19.33
C VAL A 272 -13.75 -3.71 -20.61
N ASP A 273 -14.33 -2.99 -21.57
CA ASP A 273 -13.65 -2.63 -22.83
C ASP A 273 -12.60 -1.54 -22.60
N VAL A 274 -11.43 -1.95 -22.13
CA VAL A 274 -10.27 -1.09 -21.91
C VAL A 274 -9.69 -0.53 -23.21
N GLY A 275 -10.07 -1.05 -24.38
CA GLY A 275 -9.73 -0.48 -25.68
C GLY A 275 -10.28 0.95 -25.87
N ARG A 276 -11.33 1.30 -25.12
CA ARG A 276 -11.95 2.64 -25.10
C ARG A 276 -11.16 3.68 -24.31
N ILE A 277 -10.16 3.29 -23.51
CA ILE A 277 -9.33 4.22 -22.75
C ILE A 277 -8.55 5.13 -23.72
N LYS A 278 -8.65 6.45 -23.50
CA LYS A 278 -8.02 7.51 -24.31
C LYS A 278 -6.99 8.34 -23.56
N CYS A 279 -6.69 7.99 -22.32
CA CYS A 279 -5.67 8.63 -21.49
C CYS A 279 -4.54 7.66 -21.12
N PRO A 280 -3.38 8.16 -20.69
CA PRO A 280 -2.34 7.34 -20.07
C PRO A 280 -2.90 6.42 -18.97
N PHE A 281 -2.45 5.17 -18.97
CA PHE A 281 -2.91 4.13 -18.07
C PHE A 281 -1.72 3.34 -17.53
N LEU A 282 -1.56 3.35 -16.20
CA LEU A 282 -0.53 2.61 -15.49
C LEU A 282 -1.15 1.39 -14.79
N LEU A 283 -0.65 0.21 -15.10
CA LEU A 283 -0.92 -1.04 -14.36
C LEU A 283 0.25 -1.36 -13.44
N VAL A 284 -0.04 -1.71 -12.19
CA VAL A 284 0.92 -2.13 -11.17
C VAL A 284 0.48 -3.50 -10.65
N ASN A 285 1.25 -4.55 -10.92
CA ASN A 285 0.85 -5.93 -10.64
C ASN A 285 1.84 -6.63 -9.70
N GLY A 286 1.30 -7.38 -8.73
CA GLY A 286 2.05 -8.36 -7.96
C GLY A 286 2.23 -9.65 -8.75
N GLY A 287 3.47 -10.09 -8.97
CA GLY A 287 3.77 -11.32 -9.71
C GLY A 287 3.33 -12.60 -8.98
N ASP A 288 3.17 -12.55 -7.66
CA ASP A 288 2.64 -13.61 -6.79
C ASP A 288 1.26 -13.22 -6.22
N ASP A 289 0.44 -12.48 -6.95
CA ASP A 289 -0.93 -12.16 -6.53
C ASP A 289 -1.78 -13.44 -6.43
N GLN A 290 -2.25 -13.78 -5.23
CA GLN A 290 -3.09 -14.95 -4.97
C GLN A 290 -4.58 -14.61 -4.80
N ASN A 291 -4.92 -13.32 -4.78
CA ASN A 291 -6.29 -12.86 -4.63
C ASN A 291 -6.98 -12.67 -5.98
N TRP A 292 -6.29 -12.04 -6.93
CA TRP A 292 -6.82 -11.76 -8.26
C TRP A 292 -5.79 -12.13 -9.33
N ALA A 293 -6.24 -12.53 -10.52
CA ALA A 293 -5.33 -12.85 -11.63
C ALA A 293 -4.87 -11.56 -12.33
N SER A 294 -4.17 -10.68 -11.61
CA SER A 294 -3.78 -9.34 -12.06
C SER A 294 -2.79 -9.37 -13.21
N VAL A 295 -1.81 -10.29 -13.21
CA VAL A 295 -0.84 -10.46 -14.30
C VAL A 295 -1.54 -10.91 -15.58
N GLU A 296 -2.36 -11.96 -15.53
CA GLU A 296 -3.11 -12.46 -16.70
C GLU A 296 -4.13 -11.42 -17.20
N SER A 297 -4.72 -10.66 -16.27
CA SER A 297 -5.60 -9.54 -16.63
C SER A 297 -4.83 -8.44 -17.36
N ALA A 298 -3.61 -8.12 -16.94
CA ALA A 298 -2.77 -7.12 -17.59
C ALA A 298 -2.36 -7.54 -19.01
N GLU A 299 -2.07 -8.83 -19.23
CA GLU A 299 -1.77 -9.38 -20.55
C GLU A 299 -2.97 -9.24 -21.51
N ASP A 300 -4.18 -9.57 -21.05
CA ASP A 300 -5.39 -9.44 -21.88
C ASP A 300 -5.77 -7.96 -22.10
N ILE A 301 -5.57 -7.08 -21.10
CA ILE A 301 -5.70 -5.62 -21.24
C ILE A 301 -4.75 -5.10 -22.32
N GLU A 302 -3.49 -5.51 -22.28
CA GLU A 302 -2.49 -5.10 -23.25
C GLU A 302 -2.88 -5.52 -24.67
N LEU A 303 -3.35 -6.76 -24.84
CA LEU A 303 -3.84 -7.27 -26.10
C LEU A 303 -5.06 -6.48 -26.61
N MET A 304 -6.01 -6.18 -25.72
CA MET A 304 -7.22 -5.42 -26.06
C MET A 304 -6.87 -3.98 -26.49
N MET A 305 -6.02 -3.28 -25.73
CA MET A 305 -5.58 -1.94 -26.07
C MET A 305 -4.73 -1.90 -27.35
N LYS A 306 -3.93 -2.93 -27.61
CA LYS A 306 -3.18 -3.09 -28.87
C LYS A 306 -4.12 -3.23 -30.07
N LYS A 307 -5.15 -4.07 -29.97
CA LYS A 307 -6.17 -4.21 -31.03
C LYS A 307 -6.91 -2.89 -31.30
N ALA A 308 -7.13 -2.08 -30.27
CA ALA A 308 -7.76 -0.76 -30.38
C ALA A 308 -6.81 0.37 -30.86
N GLY A 309 -5.51 0.09 -31.06
CA GLY A 309 -4.51 1.09 -31.46
C GLY A 309 -4.00 2.00 -30.32
N ASN A 310 -4.42 1.75 -29.08
CA ASN A 310 -4.16 2.60 -27.91
C ASN A 310 -3.02 2.07 -27.01
N ARG A 311 -2.27 1.04 -27.43
CA ARG A 311 -1.19 0.41 -26.64
C ARG A 311 -0.12 1.39 -26.13
N HIS A 312 0.13 2.47 -26.86
CA HIS A 312 1.10 3.51 -26.51
C HIS A 312 0.71 4.30 -25.24
N LEU A 313 -0.55 4.22 -24.81
CA LEU A 313 -1.03 4.82 -23.56
C LEU A 313 -0.79 3.93 -22.34
N LEU A 314 -0.44 2.65 -22.54
CA LEU A 314 -0.35 1.66 -21.47
C LEU A 314 1.09 1.48 -20.99
N THR A 315 1.29 1.66 -19.69
CA THR A 315 2.51 1.28 -18.96
C THR A 315 2.16 0.15 -18.01
N VAL A 316 2.98 -0.91 -17.97
CA VAL A 316 2.77 -2.07 -17.10
C VAL A 316 4.01 -2.26 -16.24
N LEU A 317 3.81 -2.32 -14.93
CA LEU A 317 4.81 -2.68 -13.94
C LEU A 317 4.38 -4.01 -13.32
N THR A 318 5.25 -5.01 -13.36
CA THR A 318 5.01 -6.30 -12.72
C THR A 318 6.19 -6.60 -11.81
N TYR A 319 5.90 -6.86 -10.53
CA TYR A 319 6.90 -7.08 -9.50
C TYR A 319 6.97 -8.56 -9.11
N PRO A 320 8.00 -9.30 -9.53
CA PRO A 320 8.17 -10.69 -9.14
C PRO A 320 8.21 -10.83 -7.62
N GLY A 321 7.44 -11.77 -7.07
CA GLY A 321 7.39 -12.02 -5.63
C GLY A 321 6.64 -10.98 -4.80
N ALA A 322 6.01 -9.97 -5.40
CA ALA A 322 5.02 -9.13 -4.72
C ALA A 322 3.62 -9.76 -4.81
N GLY A 323 2.80 -9.53 -3.79
CA GLY A 323 1.43 -10.06 -3.67
C GLY A 323 0.38 -9.04 -4.08
N HIS A 324 -0.87 -9.29 -3.70
CA HIS A 324 -2.00 -8.44 -4.06
C HIS A 324 -1.96 -7.03 -3.44
N LEU A 325 -1.66 -6.93 -2.14
CA LEU A 325 -1.79 -5.72 -1.33
C LEU A 325 -0.58 -4.80 -1.46
N ILE A 326 -0.35 -4.22 -2.64
CA ILE A 326 0.73 -3.23 -2.86
C ILE A 326 0.31 -1.88 -2.26
N GLU A 327 0.61 -1.71 -0.98
CA GLU A 327 0.34 -0.50 -0.19
C GLU A 327 1.42 0.59 -0.36
N PRO A 328 1.22 1.81 0.18
CA PRO A 328 2.29 2.79 0.29
C PRO A 328 3.53 2.23 1.01
N PRO A 329 4.73 2.80 0.76
CA PRO A 329 6.01 2.26 1.21
C PRO A 329 6.07 1.98 2.71
N TYR A 330 6.86 0.96 3.07
CA TYR A 330 7.13 0.55 4.44
C TYR A 330 5.93 0.02 5.23
N THR A 331 4.76 -0.12 4.60
CA THR A 331 3.64 -0.86 5.15
C THR A 331 4.03 -2.33 5.27
N PRO A 332 3.89 -2.97 6.45
CA PRO A 332 4.30 -4.36 6.64
C PRO A 332 3.58 -5.32 5.69
N HIS A 333 4.30 -6.34 5.22
CA HIS A 333 3.74 -7.30 4.26
C HIS A 333 2.77 -8.29 4.93
N PHE A 334 1.50 -8.27 4.49
CA PHE A 334 0.50 -9.25 4.88
C PHE A 334 0.36 -10.35 3.82
N ARG A 335 1.10 -11.45 3.96
CA ARG A 335 0.97 -12.59 3.04
C ARG A 335 -0.42 -13.22 3.09
N ALA A 336 -0.99 -13.31 4.28
CA ALA A 336 -2.31 -13.88 4.51
C ALA A 336 -2.99 -13.21 5.71
N THR A 337 -4.32 -13.09 5.68
CA THR A 337 -5.09 -12.46 6.76
C THR A 337 -6.39 -13.20 7.05
N ASN A 338 -6.83 -13.16 8.30
CA ASN A 338 -8.13 -13.68 8.70
C ASN A 338 -9.26 -12.84 8.12
N PHE A 339 -10.17 -13.48 7.42
CA PHE A 339 -11.41 -12.90 6.90
C PHE A 339 -12.61 -13.60 7.51
N LEU A 340 -13.57 -12.81 7.96
CA LEU A 340 -14.86 -13.32 8.40
C LEU A 340 -15.83 -13.28 7.21
N LEU A 341 -16.17 -14.44 6.66
CA LEU A 341 -17.33 -14.55 5.77
C LEU A 341 -18.58 -14.43 6.64
N ARG A 342 -19.06 -13.19 6.81
CA ARG A 342 -20.16 -12.86 7.72
C ARG A 342 -21.45 -13.64 7.42
N ASP A 343 -21.64 -14.04 6.16
CA ASP A 343 -22.76 -14.87 5.71
C ASP A 343 -22.68 -16.32 6.23
N MET A 344 -21.47 -16.85 6.49
CA MET A 344 -21.24 -18.25 6.91
C MET A 344 -20.77 -18.40 8.36
N LYS A 345 -20.45 -17.30 9.06
CA LYS A 345 -19.83 -17.31 10.42
C LYS A 345 -18.52 -18.11 10.50
N GLU A 346 -17.91 -18.43 9.38
CA GLU A 346 -16.62 -19.13 9.29
C GLU A 346 -15.49 -18.12 9.11
N LYS A 347 -14.39 -18.35 9.85
CA LYS A 347 -13.12 -17.65 9.63
C LYS A 347 -12.39 -18.39 8.52
N ILE A 348 -12.11 -17.68 7.43
CA ILE A 348 -11.20 -18.15 6.39
C ILE A 348 -9.91 -17.34 6.48
N VAL A 349 -8.81 -17.93 6.03
CA VAL A 349 -7.55 -17.21 5.88
C VAL A 349 -7.35 -16.94 4.39
N MET A 350 -7.39 -15.67 4.00
CA MET A 350 -7.17 -15.26 2.62
C MET A 350 -5.69 -15.19 2.32
N LEU A 351 -5.23 -15.82 1.23
CA LEU A 351 -3.86 -15.68 0.75
C LEU A 351 -3.78 -14.51 -0.25
N TRP A 352 -3.00 -13.49 0.10
CA TRP A 352 -2.70 -12.34 -0.77
C TRP A 352 -1.45 -12.59 -1.63
N GLY A 353 -0.58 -13.47 -1.14
CA GLY A 353 0.69 -13.81 -1.76
C GLY A 353 1.81 -12.81 -1.48
N GLY A 354 2.92 -13.00 -2.20
CA GLY A 354 4.15 -12.22 -2.06
C GLY A 354 5.11 -12.71 -0.98
N HIS A 355 6.35 -12.24 -1.05
CA HIS A 355 7.41 -12.46 -0.05
C HIS A 355 7.82 -11.11 0.53
N THR A 356 8.09 -11.05 1.84
CA THR A 356 8.26 -9.80 2.60
C THR A 356 9.20 -8.80 1.93
N LYS A 357 10.44 -9.18 1.62
CA LYS A 357 11.43 -8.27 1.01
C LYS A 357 11.08 -7.88 -0.44
N PRO A 358 10.80 -8.82 -1.38
CA PRO A 358 10.33 -8.44 -2.72
C PRO A 358 9.08 -7.56 -2.72
N HIS A 359 8.16 -7.80 -1.78
CA HIS A 359 6.94 -7.01 -1.63
C HIS A 359 7.24 -5.58 -1.15
N ALA A 360 8.09 -5.42 -0.14
CA ALA A 360 8.53 -4.12 0.36
C ALA A 360 9.20 -3.27 -0.74
N VAL A 361 10.10 -3.89 -1.51
CA VAL A 361 10.74 -3.25 -2.67
C VAL A 361 9.71 -2.83 -3.72
N ALA A 362 8.70 -3.66 -3.97
CA ALA A 362 7.62 -3.34 -4.90
C ALA A 362 6.79 -2.14 -4.43
N GLN A 363 6.47 -2.03 -3.14
CA GLN A 363 5.74 -0.88 -2.58
C GLN A 363 6.54 0.42 -2.74
N GLU A 364 7.85 0.41 -2.43
CA GLU A 364 8.73 1.57 -2.63
C GLU A 364 8.75 2.03 -4.10
N ASP A 365 9.12 1.14 -5.00
CA ASP A 365 9.30 1.47 -6.41
C ASP A 365 7.97 1.79 -7.12
N ALA A 366 6.89 1.08 -6.79
CA ALA A 366 5.56 1.38 -7.33
C ALA A 366 5.08 2.76 -6.89
N TRP A 367 5.24 3.12 -5.62
CA TRP A 367 4.82 4.42 -5.11
C TRP A 367 5.56 5.58 -5.79
N GLU A 368 6.89 5.48 -5.93
CA GLU A 368 7.69 6.46 -6.66
C GLU A 368 7.19 6.62 -8.10
N LYS A 369 6.95 5.51 -8.81
CA LYS A 369 6.47 5.51 -10.19
C LYS A 369 5.04 6.04 -10.32
N ILE A 370 4.17 5.77 -9.35
CA ILE A 370 2.80 6.30 -9.31
C ILE A 370 2.84 7.83 -9.14
N LEU A 371 3.61 8.34 -8.16
CA LEU A 371 3.76 9.77 -7.97
C LEU A 371 4.36 10.46 -9.20
N ALA A 372 5.37 9.86 -9.82
CA ALA A 372 5.96 10.38 -11.06
C ALA A 372 4.95 10.41 -12.22
N PHE A 373 4.18 9.33 -12.39
CA PHE A 373 3.15 9.22 -13.42
C PHE A 373 2.02 10.25 -13.23
N LEU A 374 1.52 10.39 -12.01
CA LEU A 374 0.49 11.40 -11.67
C LEU A 374 1.03 12.81 -11.90
N ASN A 375 2.27 13.09 -11.48
CA ASN A 375 2.90 14.39 -11.72
C ASN A 375 2.99 14.70 -13.22
N GLN A 376 3.52 13.76 -14.01
CA GLN A 376 3.67 13.89 -15.46
C GLN A 376 2.33 14.21 -16.15
N HIS A 377 1.25 13.52 -15.78
CA HIS A 377 -0.02 13.59 -16.50
C HIS A 377 -1.03 14.57 -15.93
N LEU A 378 -0.87 15.03 -14.69
CA LEU A 378 -1.80 15.99 -14.08
C LEU A 378 -1.24 17.41 -13.99
N TYR A 379 0.05 17.60 -13.67
CA TYR A 379 0.66 18.94 -13.64
C TYR A 379 1.14 19.37 -15.03
N PHE A 380 1.89 18.51 -15.73
CA PHE A 380 2.57 18.89 -16.96
C PHE A 380 1.74 18.70 -18.25
N SER A 381 0.55 18.09 -18.15
CA SER A 381 -0.40 17.97 -19.27
C SER A 381 -1.04 19.33 -19.67
N THR A 382 -0.95 20.34 -18.81
CA THR A 382 -1.59 21.66 -18.98
C THR A 382 -0.88 22.62 -19.96
N ASN A 383 -0.22 22.12 -21.01
CA ASN A 383 0.34 22.96 -22.08
C ASN A 383 0.11 22.36 -23.48
N SER A 384 -1.11 22.46 -24.00
CA SER A 384 -1.34 22.42 -25.47
C SER A 384 -2.68 23.02 -25.95
N SER A 385 -3.48 23.68 -25.11
CA SER A 385 -4.78 24.22 -25.55
C SER A 385 -5.13 25.62 -25.04
N VAL A 386 -4.13 26.49 -24.79
CA VAL A 386 -4.38 27.93 -24.95
C VAL A 386 -4.45 28.20 -26.45
N LYS A 387 -5.63 27.98 -27.04
CA LYS A 387 -5.97 28.54 -28.34
C LYS A 387 -5.82 30.05 -28.20
N ALA A 388 -4.75 30.59 -28.75
CA ALA A 388 -4.65 32.01 -29.04
C ALA A 388 -5.90 32.39 -29.84
N LYS A 389 -6.78 33.18 -29.23
CA LYS A 389 -7.79 33.93 -29.97
C LYS A 389 -7.02 35.00 -30.76
N LEU A 390 -6.88 34.77 -32.07
CA LEU A 390 -6.73 35.84 -33.05
C LEU A 390 -8.12 36.24 -33.53
#